data_AF-A0A498SSY7-F1
#
_entry.id   AF-A0A498SSY7-F1
#
_cell.length_a   1.000
_cell.length_b   1.000
_cell.length_c   1.000
_cell.angle_alpha   90.00
_cell.angle_beta   90.00
_cell.angle_gamma   90.00
#
_symmetry.space_group_name_H-M   'P 1'
#
loop_
_entity.id
_entity.type
_entity.pdbx_description
1 polymer ?
#
loop_
_entity_poly.entity_id
_entity_poly.type
_entity_poly.pdbx_seq_one_letter_code
_entity_poly.pdbx_strand_id
1 'polypeptide(L)' 'ADVTIINERYSFQIFFNGKRFTTFAHRGSPDDVRTLEIDGECEVFSVTVNNAVGV' A
#
# COMPACT_ATOMS: atom_id res chain seq x y z
N ALA A 1 4.41 -6.52 12.74
CA ALA A 1 4.15 -7.17 11.43
C ALA A 1 4.26 -6.08 10.38
N ASP A 2 4.77 -6.40 9.20
CA ASP A 2 5.03 -5.41 8.15
C ASP A 2 3.94 -5.46 7.09
N VAL A 3 3.41 -4.29 6.75
CA VAL A 3 2.48 -4.09 5.63
C VAL A 3 3.20 -3.27 4.57
N THR A 4 3.23 -3.77 3.35
CA THR A 4 3.75 -3.04 2.20
C THR A 4 2.66 -2.93 1.15
N ILE A 5 2.42 -1.71 0.67
CA ILE A 5 1.44 -1.41 -0.37
C ILE A 5 2.21 -0.77 -1.53
N ILE A 6 2.12 -1.35 -2.71
CA ILE A 6 2.77 -0.85 -3.92
C ILE A 6 1.68 -0.43 -4.91
N ASN A 7 1.73 0.81 -5.37
CA ASN A 7 0.84 1.32 -6.41
C ASN A 7 1.34 0.87 -7.79
N GLU A 8 0.66 -0.10 -8.42
CA GLU A 8 0.94 -0.52 -9.80
C GLU A 8 -0.07 0.09 -10.77
N ARG A 9 0.19 -0.04 -12.07
CA ARG A 9 -0.67 0.52 -13.13
C ARG A 9 -2.15 0.13 -13.03
N TYR A 10 -2.47 -1.07 -12.57
CA TYR A 10 -3.85 -1.60 -12.60
C TYR A 10 -4.45 -1.91 -11.22
N SER A 11 -3.62 -2.01 -10.18
CA SER A 11 -4.06 -2.34 -8.84
C SER A 11 -2.99 -1.98 -7.81
N PHE A 12 -3.39 -1.79 -6.55
CA PHE A 12 -2.43 -1.91 -5.46
C PHE A 12 -2.07 -3.37 -5.21
N GLN A 13 -0.78 -3.67 -5.05
CA GLN A 13 -0.31 -4.94 -4.50
C GLN A 13 -0.09 -4.79 -2.99
N ILE A 14 -0.63 -5.72 -2.21
CA ILE A 14 -0.57 -5.68 -0.75
C ILE A 14 0.18 -6.91 -0.24
N PHE A 15 1.23 -6.66 0.53
CA PHE A 15 2.07 -7.68 1.14
C PHE A 15 1.94 -7.64 2.66
N PHE A 16 1.90 -8.80 3.28
CA PHE A 16 1.94 -8.96 4.74
C PHE A 16 3.15 -9.81 5.10
N ASN A 17 4.06 -9.26 5.91
CA ASN A 17 5.35 -9.87 6.24
C ASN A 17 6.10 -10.36 4.99
N GLY A 18 6.16 -9.51 3.94
CA GLY A 18 6.86 -9.78 2.68
C GLY A 18 6.21 -10.79 1.73
N LYS A 19 5.07 -11.38 2.10
CA LYS A 19 4.31 -12.32 1.23
C LYS A 19 3.12 -11.62 0.61
N ARG A 20 2.88 -11.84 -0.69
CA ARG A 20 1.70 -11.29 -1.37
C ARG A 20 0.43 -11.81 -0.70
N PHE A 21 -0.35 -10.89 -0.15
CA PHE A 21 -1.59 -11.18 0.55
C PHE A 21 -2.79 -11.02 -0.39
N THR A 22 -2.92 -9.86 -1.05
CA THR A 22 -4.01 -9.58 -1.98
C THR A 22 -3.69 -8.42 -2.93
N THR A 23 -4.62 -8.12 -3.83
CA THR A 23 -4.59 -6.95 -4.71
C THR A 23 -5.90 -6.16 -4.61
N PHE A 24 -5.83 -4.84 -4.73
CA PHE A 24 -7.01 -3.98 -4.86
C PHE A 24 -7.02 -3.29 -6.22
N ALA A 25 -7.99 -3.63 -7.07
CA ALA A 25 -8.14 -3.01 -8.39
C ALA A 25 -8.49 -1.52 -8.25
N HIS A 26 -7.83 -0.68 -9.06
CA HIS A 26 -8.09 0.76 -9.06
C HIS A 26 -9.55 1.04 -9.43
N ARG A 27 -10.19 1.91 -8.64
CA ARG A 27 -11.57 2.39 -8.89
C ARG A 27 -11.63 3.82 -9.42
N GLY A 28 -10.46 4.44 -9.58
CA GLY A 28 -10.21 5.77 -10.12
C GLY A 28 -8.80 5.83 -10.70
N SER A 29 -8.31 7.02 -11.06
CA SER A 29 -6.93 7.14 -11.53
C SER A 29 -5.95 6.82 -10.39
N PRO A 30 -4.94 5.95 -10.59
CA PRO A 30 -3.91 5.69 -9.59
C PRO A 30 -3.08 6.92 -9.23
N ASP A 31 -3.04 7.93 -10.10
CA ASP A 31 -2.27 9.17 -9.92
C ASP A 31 -2.99 10.22 -9.06
N ASP A 32 -4.26 9.99 -8.75
CA ASP A 32 -5.10 10.91 -7.97
C ASP A 32 -4.97 10.68 -6.44
N VAL A 33 -4.34 9.58 -6.01
CA VAL A 33 -4.17 9.25 -4.60
C VAL A 33 -3.04 10.05 -3.98
N ARG A 34 -3.33 10.85 -2.95
CA ARG A 34 -2.37 11.80 -2.33
C ARG A 34 -2.17 11.66 -0.83
N THR A 35 -3.10 10.98 -0.15
CA THR A 35 -3.12 10.92 1.31
C THR A 35 -3.15 9.47 1.76
N LEU A 36 -2.29 9.15 2.75
CA LEU A 36 -2.35 7.90 3.51
C LEU A 36 -2.91 8.23 4.89
N GLU A 37 -3.99 7.55 5.25
CA GLU A 37 -4.61 7.62 6.58
C GLU A 37 -4.63 6.21 7.18
N ILE A 38 -4.31 6.13 8.47
CA ILE A 38 -4.38 4.90 9.26
C ILE A 38 -5.25 5.22 10.46
N ASP A 39 -6.36 4.50 10.60
CA ASP A 39 -7.35 4.68 11.66
C ASP A 39 -7.70 3.33 12.30
N GLY A 40 -8.25 3.39 13.51
CA GLY A 40 -8.58 2.24 14.35
C GLY A 40 -7.55 1.94 15.44
N GLU A 41 -7.78 0.86 16.19
CA GLU A 41 -6.92 0.44 17.30
C GLU A 41 -5.66 -0.26 16.77
N CYS A 42 -4.56 0.48 16.63
CA CYS A 42 -3.26 -0.06 16.26
C CYS A 42 -2.09 0.77 16.83
N GLU A 43 -0.94 0.13 16.99
CA GLU A 43 0.32 0.79 17.33
C GLU A 43 1.25 0.76 16.11
N VAL A 44 1.60 1.95 15.59
CA VAL A 44 2.44 2.10 14.41
C VAL A 44 3.82 2.60 14.82
N PHE A 45 4.84 1.77 14.61
CA PHE A 45 6.22 2.11 14.96
C PHE A 45 6.91 3.00 13.91
N SER A 46 6.65 2.75 12.62
CA SER A 46 7.22 3.53 11.53
C SER A 46 6.32 3.53 10.29
N VAL A 47 6.41 4.61 9.52
CA VAL A 47 5.77 4.75 8.21
C VAL A 47 6.80 5.32 7.26
N THR A 48 6.90 4.75 6.06
CA THR A 48 7.75 5.27 4.99
C THR A 48 6.96 5.30 3.70
N VAL A 49 6.91 6.47 3.07
CA VAL A 49 6.36 6.66 1.72
C VAL A 49 7.52 6.90 0.79
N ASN A 50 7.65 6.09 -0.26
CA ASN A 50 8.75 6.15 -1.21
C ASN A 50 8.27 5.88 -2.64
N ASN A 51 9.13 6.16 -3.61
CA ASN A 51 8.94 5.76 -5.00
C ASN A 51 9.47 4.33 -5.18
N ALA A 52 8.76 3.35 -4.64
CA ALA A 52 9.11 1.94 -4.83
C ALA A 52 8.91 1.53 -6.29
N VAL A 53 9.88 0.78 -6.84
CA VAL A 53 9.74 0.14 -8.14
C VAL A 53 9.05 -1.20 -7.91
N GLY A 54 7.96 -1.46 -8.64
CA GLY A 54 7.28 -2.75 -8.64
C GLY A 54 8.24 -3.90 -8.96
N VAL A 55 8.09 -5.03 -8.27
CA VAL A 55 8.89 -6.25 -8.48
C VAL A 55 8.29 -7.12 -9.58
#